data_AF-A0A3D9AVD2-F1
#
_entry.id   AF-A0A3D9AVD2-F1
#
_cell.length_a   1.000
_cell.length_b   1.000
_cell.length_c   1.000
_cell.angle_alpha   90.00
_cell.angle_beta   90.00
_cell.angle_gamma   90.00
#
_symmetry.space_group_name_H-M   'P 1'
#
loop_
_entity.id
_entity.type
_entity.pdbx_description
1 polymer ?
#
loop_
_entity_poly.entity_id
_entity_poly.type
_entity_poly.pdbx_seq_one_letter_code
_entity_poly.pdbx_strand_id
1 'polypeptide(L)'
;MIYKFFFHKGEKVDNSENGYDQLINRYLLFLFFIFLFYSLFIITFYRDIIASVFLIIITLFWILMISIEDKVKKSHKNIKITVTSILVFLTLIVSFFNIYTSKMAGIEYFYFSILFAIPLFFNYRKDKIEIYFLALFISFNFIICLYYDFSFLPRSKFLQNKDYITIKLINILFSIVSFLIDMVFISQKDELINGLMKNTKIKDSTIEDLIKTNTQLMKNQMLVNHLTDENIEEIFRLAEKNSVLFFERFQIFFPGFIPAILEINPNLIHSELYFCALMKLDFDTKKIAQCTNNSIRAVESKKYRIRKKLNIPSDININSFLLKI
;
A
#
# COMPACT_ATOMS: atom_id res chain seq x y z
N MET A 1 -26.39 -3.12 -17.61
CA MET A 1 -25.44 -4.07 -17.00
C MET A 1 -24.00 -3.55 -17.05
N ILE A 2 -23.49 -3.16 -18.23
CA ILE A 2 -22.12 -2.62 -18.42
C ILE A 2 -21.87 -1.33 -17.62
N TYR A 3 -22.79 -0.36 -17.66
CA TYR A 3 -22.69 0.88 -16.86
C TYR A 3 -22.59 0.58 -15.35
N LYS A 4 -23.38 -0.39 -14.87
CA LYS A 4 -23.35 -0.79 -13.45
C LYS A 4 -22.01 -1.45 -13.11
N PHE A 5 -21.42 -2.23 -14.02
CA PHE A 5 -20.10 -2.82 -13.83
C PHE A 5 -18.97 -1.77 -13.77
N PHE A 6 -18.98 -0.75 -14.63
CA PHE A 6 -17.91 0.27 -14.68
C PHE A 6 -18.10 1.46 -13.71
N PHE A 7 -19.32 1.73 -13.25
CA PHE A 7 -19.60 2.93 -12.45
C PHE A 7 -20.40 2.69 -11.16
N HIS A 8 -20.92 1.48 -10.92
CA HIS A 8 -21.61 1.20 -9.66
C HIS A 8 -20.62 0.81 -8.57
N LYS A 9 -20.77 1.44 -7.41
CA LYS A 9 -20.17 0.99 -6.15
C LYS A 9 -20.71 -0.40 -5.85
N GLY A 10 -19.84 -1.41 -5.89
CA GLY A 10 -20.10 -2.64 -5.15
C GLY A 10 -20.32 -2.26 -3.69
N GLU A 11 -21.33 -2.84 -3.05
CA GLU A 11 -21.61 -2.68 -1.62
C GLU A 11 -20.33 -2.75 -0.81
N LYS A 12 -20.26 -1.98 0.28
CA LYS A 12 -19.16 -1.88 1.25
C LYS A 12 -18.45 -3.23 1.45
N VAL A 13 -17.44 -3.52 0.64
CA VAL A 13 -16.54 -4.63 0.88
C VAL A 13 -15.52 -4.13 1.88
N ASP A 14 -15.56 -4.73 3.05
CA ASP A 14 -14.75 -4.44 4.25
C ASP A 14 -13.23 -4.66 4.07
N ASN A 15 -12.77 -4.83 2.83
CA ASN A 15 -11.36 -4.99 2.46
C ASN A 15 -10.99 -3.95 1.39
N SER A 16 -10.53 -2.81 1.87
CA SER A 16 -10.13 -1.64 1.06
C SER A 16 -8.92 -1.87 0.14
N GLU A 17 -8.05 -2.87 0.41
CA GLU A 17 -7.00 -3.29 -0.53
C GLU A 17 -7.61 -3.92 -1.79
N ASN A 18 -8.62 -4.80 -1.63
CA ASN A 18 -9.33 -5.40 -2.76
C ASN A 18 -10.06 -4.35 -3.62
N GLY A 19 -10.48 -3.22 -3.02
CA GLY A 19 -11.16 -2.15 -3.73
C GLY A 19 -10.27 -1.40 -4.73
N TYR A 20 -8.96 -1.27 -4.43
CA TYR A 20 -8.02 -0.57 -5.31
C TYR A 20 -7.67 -1.44 -6.52
N ASP A 21 -7.38 -2.71 -6.28
CA ASP A 21 -7.08 -3.68 -7.33
C ASP A 21 -8.29 -3.85 -8.28
N GLN A 22 -9.50 -3.90 -7.73
CA GLN A 22 -10.72 -3.91 -8.54
C GLN A 22 -10.90 -2.64 -9.38
N LEU A 23 -10.54 -1.48 -8.85
CA LEU A 23 -10.61 -0.22 -9.59
C LEU A 23 -9.62 -0.21 -10.77
N ILE A 24 -8.39 -0.67 -10.55
CA ILE A 24 -7.38 -0.80 -11.60
C ILE A 24 -7.84 -1.78 -12.66
N ASN A 25 -8.30 -2.98 -12.28
CA ASN A 25 -8.78 -3.98 -13.22
C ASN A 25 -9.94 -3.47 -14.09
N ARG A 26 -10.88 -2.72 -13.50
CA ARG A 26 -11.97 -2.07 -14.26
C ARG A 26 -11.43 -1.04 -15.25
N TYR A 27 -10.44 -0.26 -14.87
CA TYR A 27 -9.82 0.71 -15.77
C TYR A 27 -9.02 0.04 -16.90
N LEU A 28 -8.26 -1.02 -16.60
CA LEU A 28 -7.53 -1.80 -17.61
C LEU A 28 -8.49 -2.46 -18.61
N LEU A 29 -9.63 -2.98 -18.13
CA LEU A 29 -10.69 -3.52 -18.98
C LEU A 29 -11.32 -2.43 -19.86
N PHE A 30 -11.48 -1.23 -19.32
CA PHE A 30 -11.96 -0.08 -20.07
C PHE A 30 -10.98 0.31 -21.19
N LEU A 31 -9.68 0.42 -20.88
CA LEU A 31 -8.64 0.65 -21.88
C LEU A 31 -8.67 -0.42 -22.97
N PHE A 32 -8.81 -1.70 -22.59
CA PHE A 32 -8.95 -2.79 -23.56
C PHE A 32 -10.08 -2.51 -24.57
N PHE A 33 -11.30 -2.18 -24.10
CA PHE A 33 -12.42 -1.90 -25.00
C PHE A 33 -12.18 -0.65 -25.86
N ILE A 34 -11.54 0.39 -25.30
CA ILE A 34 -11.20 1.61 -26.02
C ILE A 34 -10.26 1.33 -27.20
N PHE A 35 -9.16 0.60 -26.94
CA PHE A 35 -8.17 0.30 -27.96
C PHE A 35 -8.72 -0.68 -29.00
N LEU A 36 -9.59 -1.62 -28.59
CA LEU A 36 -10.24 -2.57 -29.47
C LEU A 36 -11.21 -1.85 -30.42
N PHE A 37 -12.05 -0.97 -29.87
CA PHE A 37 -12.97 -0.16 -30.66
C PHE A 37 -12.21 0.72 -31.66
N TYR A 38 -11.16 1.40 -31.22
CA TYR A 38 -10.38 2.29 -32.07
C TYR A 38 -9.63 1.52 -33.17
N SER A 39 -9.16 0.31 -32.88
CA SER A 39 -8.57 -0.57 -33.90
C SER A 39 -9.57 -0.98 -34.98
N LEU A 40 -10.76 -1.43 -34.59
CA LEU A 40 -11.84 -1.78 -35.53
C LEU A 40 -12.28 -0.57 -36.35
N PHE A 41 -12.35 0.60 -35.71
CA PHE A 41 -12.67 1.86 -36.35
C PHE A 41 -11.66 2.20 -37.46
N ILE A 42 -10.36 2.08 -37.17
CA ILE A 42 -9.30 2.37 -38.15
C ILE A 42 -9.33 1.41 -39.35
N ILE A 43 -9.55 0.11 -39.13
CA ILE A 43 -9.71 -0.84 -40.24
C ILE A 43 -10.89 -0.44 -41.13
N THR A 44 -12.04 -0.15 -40.51
CA THR A 44 -13.30 -0.01 -41.22
C THR A 44 -13.35 1.30 -42.02
N PHE A 45 -12.89 2.40 -41.44
CA PHE A 45 -13.02 3.73 -42.04
C PHE A 45 -11.78 4.18 -42.80
N TYR A 46 -10.58 3.81 -42.34
CA TYR A 46 -9.33 4.29 -42.94
C TYR A 46 -8.58 3.21 -43.72
N ARG A 47 -8.99 1.94 -43.60
CA ARG A 47 -8.35 0.78 -44.24
C ARG A 47 -6.86 0.67 -43.94
N ASP A 48 -6.42 1.26 -42.83
CA ASP A 48 -5.04 1.24 -42.37
C ASP A 48 -4.81 0.03 -41.47
N ILE A 49 -4.35 -1.04 -42.10
CA ILE A 49 -4.09 -2.33 -41.44
C ILE A 49 -2.93 -2.19 -40.45
N ILE A 50 -1.89 -1.41 -40.77
CA ILE A 50 -0.70 -1.28 -39.94
C ILE A 50 -1.10 -0.67 -38.60
N ALA A 51 -1.82 0.45 -38.63
CA ALA A 51 -2.27 1.13 -37.42
C ALA A 51 -3.16 0.25 -36.54
N SER A 52 -4.07 -0.48 -37.16
CA SER A 52 -4.95 -1.39 -36.45
C SER A 52 -4.22 -2.56 -35.78
N VAL A 53 -3.26 -3.20 -36.45
CA VAL A 53 -2.50 -4.32 -35.88
C VAL A 53 -1.74 -3.87 -34.63
N PHE A 54 -1.11 -2.68 -34.66
CA PHE A 54 -0.45 -2.12 -33.48
C PHE A 54 -1.42 -1.90 -32.32
N LEU A 55 -2.61 -1.36 -32.57
CA LEU A 55 -3.62 -1.18 -31.53
C LEU A 55 -4.12 -2.51 -30.98
N ILE A 56 -4.27 -3.56 -31.82
CA ILE A 56 -4.63 -4.91 -31.35
C ILE A 56 -3.56 -5.46 -30.41
N ILE A 57 -2.27 -5.28 -30.72
CA ILE A 57 -1.19 -5.71 -29.82
C ILE A 57 -1.31 -5.00 -28.46
N ILE A 58 -1.63 -3.71 -28.44
CA ILE A 58 -1.88 -2.94 -27.21
C ILE A 58 -3.11 -3.48 -26.45
N THR A 59 -4.19 -3.86 -27.15
CA THR A 59 -5.36 -4.46 -26.48
C THR A 59 -5.03 -5.77 -25.78
N LEU A 60 -4.31 -6.67 -26.45
CA LEU A 60 -3.89 -7.95 -25.90
C LEU A 60 -3.00 -7.77 -24.67
N PHE A 61 -2.17 -6.73 -24.72
CA PHE A 61 -1.32 -6.34 -23.60
C PHE A 61 -2.13 -5.95 -22.34
N TRP A 62 -3.21 -5.17 -22.49
CA TRP A 62 -4.06 -4.80 -21.33
C TRP A 62 -4.74 -6.01 -20.67
N ILE A 63 -5.19 -6.99 -21.46
CA ILE A 63 -5.73 -8.26 -20.93
C ILE A 63 -4.66 -9.04 -20.17
N LEU A 64 -3.44 -9.06 -20.70
CA LEU A 64 -2.31 -9.74 -20.09
C LEU A 64 -1.96 -9.10 -18.74
N MET A 65 -2.05 -7.76 -18.62
CA MET A 65 -1.86 -7.07 -17.34
C MET A 65 -2.87 -7.48 -16.27
N ILE A 66 -4.16 -7.53 -16.61
CA ILE A 66 -5.22 -8.00 -15.69
C ILE A 66 -4.90 -9.43 -15.21
N SER A 67 -4.43 -10.29 -16.11
CA SER A 67 -4.07 -11.69 -15.81
C SER A 67 -2.82 -11.83 -14.92
N ILE A 68 -1.89 -10.87 -14.97
CA ILE A 68 -0.70 -10.83 -14.13
C ILE A 68 -1.03 -10.29 -12.75
N GLU A 69 -1.87 -9.26 -12.66
CA GLU A 69 -2.21 -8.57 -11.42
C GLU A 69 -2.88 -9.54 -10.41
N ASP A 70 -3.80 -10.39 -10.87
CA ASP A 70 -4.44 -11.41 -10.03
C ASP A 70 -3.45 -12.46 -9.47
N LYS A 71 -2.32 -12.71 -10.16
CA LYS A 71 -1.31 -13.71 -9.75
C LYS A 71 -0.18 -13.10 -8.92
N VAL A 72 0.09 -11.80 -9.06
CA VAL A 72 1.24 -11.12 -8.44
C VAL A 72 0.76 -10.21 -7.29
N LYS A 73 0.14 -10.82 -6.27
CA LYS A 73 -0.24 -10.14 -5.01
C LYS A 73 0.94 -9.59 -4.19
N LYS A 74 2.19 -9.74 -4.64
CA LYS A 74 3.40 -9.57 -3.82
C LYS A 74 4.42 -8.53 -4.32
N SER A 75 4.20 -7.86 -5.46
CA SER A 75 5.14 -6.81 -5.91
C SER A 75 4.47 -5.67 -6.68
N HIS A 76 3.88 -4.72 -5.96
CA HIS A 76 3.45 -3.43 -6.53
C HIS A 76 4.58 -2.69 -7.27
N LYS A 77 5.85 -2.96 -6.94
CA LYS A 77 7.01 -2.36 -7.63
C LYS A 77 7.12 -2.83 -9.07
N ASN A 78 6.90 -4.11 -9.34
CA ASN A 78 7.02 -4.66 -10.70
C ASN A 78 5.91 -4.12 -11.61
N ILE A 79 4.68 -4.00 -11.09
CA ILE A 79 3.53 -3.44 -11.82
C ILE A 79 3.83 -2.01 -12.26
N LYS A 80 4.37 -1.16 -11.38
CA LYS A 80 4.73 0.23 -11.72
C LYS A 80 5.76 0.33 -12.85
N ILE A 81 6.80 -0.51 -12.80
CA ILE A 81 7.83 -0.55 -13.86
C ILE A 81 7.19 -0.93 -15.20
N THR A 82 6.34 -1.95 -15.19
CA THR A 82 5.61 -2.38 -16.38
C THR A 82 4.73 -1.25 -16.91
N VAL A 83 3.92 -0.60 -16.07
CA VAL A 83 3.10 0.59 -16.41
C VAL A 83 3.94 1.72 -17.00
N THR A 84 5.07 2.08 -16.39
CA THR A 84 5.98 3.09 -16.94
C THR A 84 6.45 2.73 -18.35
N SER A 85 6.89 1.48 -18.54
CA SER A 85 7.35 1.00 -19.85
C SER A 85 6.24 1.06 -20.92
N ILE A 86 5.00 0.76 -20.53
CA ILE A 86 3.84 0.82 -21.42
C ILE A 86 3.55 2.26 -21.83
N LEU A 87 3.52 3.20 -20.86
CA LEU A 87 3.23 4.60 -21.14
C LEU A 87 4.31 5.23 -22.04
N VAL A 88 5.58 4.88 -21.84
CA VAL A 88 6.68 5.25 -22.74
C VAL A 88 6.45 4.70 -24.14
N PHE A 89 6.13 3.41 -24.27
CA PHE A 89 5.87 2.77 -25.56
C PHE A 89 4.67 3.37 -26.28
N LEU A 90 3.56 3.62 -25.56
CA LEU A 90 2.38 4.30 -26.10
C LEU A 90 2.71 5.72 -26.59
N THR A 91 3.55 6.44 -25.86
CA THR A 91 3.99 7.79 -26.27
C THR A 91 4.74 7.72 -27.60
N LEU A 92 5.64 6.75 -27.77
CA LEU A 92 6.37 6.54 -29.02
C LEU A 92 5.45 6.11 -30.17
N ILE A 93 4.42 5.30 -29.88
CA ILE A 93 3.41 4.90 -30.85
C ILE A 93 2.60 6.12 -31.33
N VAL A 94 2.16 6.98 -30.41
CA VAL A 94 1.47 8.22 -30.77
C VAL A 94 2.38 9.10 -31.63
N SER A 95 3.66 9.22 -31.29
CA SER A 95 4.65 9.92 -32.12
C SER A 95 4.75 9.33 -33.53
N PHE A 96 4.86 8.02 -33.64
CA PHE A 96 4.93 7.31 -34.93
C PHE A 96 3.68 7.55 -35.78
N PHE A 97 2.49 7.40 -35.20
CA PHE A 97 1.23 7.59 -35.93
C PHE A 97 0.96 9.04 -36.31
N ASN A 98 1.38 9.98 -35.46
CA ASN A 98 1.30 11.41 -35.79
C ASN A 98 2.15 11.74 -37.04
N ILE A 99 3.31 11.11 -37.18
CA ILE A 99 4.16 11.24 -38.36
C ILE A 99 3.56 10.50 -39.57
N TYR A 100 3.12 9.26 -39.37
CA TYR A 100 2.57 8.39 -40.42
C TYR A 100 1.30 8.97 -41.07
N THR A 101 0.41 9.54 -40.27
CA THR A 101 -0.92 9.99 -40.72
C THR A 101 -0.92 11.46 -41.15
N SER A 102 0.18 12.20 -40.96
CA SER A 102 0.27 13.68 -41.08
C SER A 102 -0.33 14.44 -39.89
N LYS A 103 0.25 15.61 -39.58
CA LYS A 103 -0.19 16.53 -38.51
C LYS A 103 -1.65 16.98 -38.63
N MET A 104 -2.26 16.84 -39.80
CA MET A 104 -3.65 17.24 -40.04
C MET A 104 -4.66 16.30 -39.38
N ALA A 105 -4.26 15.09 -39.01
CA ALA A 105 -5.15 14.09 -38.42
C ALA A 105 -5.45 14.30 -36.94
N GLY A 106 -4.76 15.20 -36.23
CA GLY A 106 -5.05 15.47 -34.81
C GLY A 106 -4.65 14.32 -33.86
N ILE A 107 -3.62 13.55 -34.20
CA ILE A 107 -3.17 12.43 -33.34
C ILE A 107 -2.43 12.97 -32.10
N GLU A 108 -1.91 14.19 -32.17
CA GLU A 108 -1.28 14.87 -31.05
C GLU A 108 -2.19 15.07 -29.82
N TYR A 109 -3.52 14.97 -29.97
CA TYR A 109 -4.42 15.09 -28.81
C TYR A 109 -4.34 13.87 -27.87
N PHE A 110 -3.89 12.72 -28.34
CA PHE A 110 -3.73 11.52 -27.52
C PHE A 110 -2.60 11.64 -26.47
N TYR A 111 -1.64 12.55 -26.64
CA TYR A 111 -0.63 12.81 -25.60
C TYR A 111 -1.27 13.30 -24.30
N PHE A 112 -2.36 14.08 -24.39
CA PHE A 112 -3.11 14.51 -23.21
C PHE A 112 -3.77 13.32 -22.51
N SER A 113 -4.39 12.40 -23.27
CA SER A 113 -4.98 11.18 -22.71
C SER A 113 -3.94 10.33 -21.96
N ILE A 114 -2.75 10.16 -22.53
CA ILE A 114 -1.66 9.42 -21.86
C ILE A 114 -1.19 10.16 -20.60
N LEU A 115 -1.05 11.48 -20.64
CA LEU A 115 -0.63 12.30 -19.51
C LEU A 115 -1.64 12.21 -18.34
N PHE A 116 -2.93 12.27 -18.64
CA PHE A 116 -4.01 12.19 -17.66
C PHE A 116 -4.24 10.78 -17.10
N ALA A 117 -3.72 9.74 -17.73
CA ALA A 117 -3.74 8.38 -17.18
C ALA A 117 -2.71 8.15 -16.05
N ILE A 118 -1.62 8.93 -16.00
CA ILE A 118 -0.54 8.77 -15.00
C ILE A 118 -1.05 8.78 -13.54
N PRO A 119 -1.89 9.74 -13.12
CA PRO A 119 -2.36 9.85 -11.74
C PRO A 119 -3.10 8.60 -11.25
N LEU A 120 -3.65 7.79 -12.16
CA LEU A 120 -4.37 6.58 -11.78
C LEU A 120 -3.44 5.48 -11.30
N PHE A 121 -2.27 5.30 -11.93
CA PHE A 121 -1.35 4.22 -11.59
C PHE A 121 -0.31 4.60 -10.53
N PHE A 122 0.05 5.87 -10.46
CA PHE A 122 1.12 6.35 -9.58
C PHE A 122 0.57 7.10 -8.36
N ASN A 123 1.35 7.13 -7.28
CA ASN A 123 1.05 7.92 -6.09
C ASN A 123 1.92 9.18 -6.07
N TYR A 124 1.31 10.36 -6.14
CA TYR A 124 2.00 11.65 -6.15
C TYR A 124 2.99 11.90 -5.01
N ARG A 125 2.82 11.25 -3.86
CA ARG A 125 3.75 11.42 -2.73
C ARG A 125 4.94 10.49 -2.82
N LYS A 126 4.74 9.26 -3.31
CA LYS A 126 5.77 8.20 -3.30
C LYS A 126 6.54 8.12 -4.62
N ASP A 127 5.87 8.35 -5.75
CA ASP A 127 6.38 8.04 -7.10
C ASP A 127 6.66 9.32 -7.91
N LYS A 128 7.15 10.37 -7.24
CA LYS A 128 7.34 11.70 -7.85
C LYS A 128 8.32 11.68 -9.02
N ILE A 129 9.38 10.87 -8.90
CA ILE A 129 10.45 10.80 -9.89
C ILE A 129 9.91 10.19 -11.17
N GLU A 130 9.18 9.08 -11.07
CA GLU A 130 8.55 8.37 -12.19
C GLU A 130 7.52 9.26 -12.88
N ILE A 131 6.67 9.95 -12.12
CA ILE A 131 5.67 10.88 -12.67
C ILE A 131 6.35 12.02 -13.44
N TYR A 132 7.38 12.64 -12.86
CA TYR A 132 8.10 13.73 -13.52
C TYR A 132 8.81 13.27 -14.79
N PHE A 133 9.47 12.10 -14.74
CA PHE A 133 10.10 11.48 -15.90
C PHE A 133 9.09 11.24 -17.03
N LEU A 134 7.94 10.61 -16.72
CA LEU A 134 6.90 10.34 -17.71
C LEU A 134 6.32 11.64 -18.29
N ALA A 135 5.98 12.61 -17.44
CA ALA A 135 5.45 13.88 -17.88
C ALA A 135 6.42 14.63 -18.80
N LEU A 136 7.72 14.65 -18.45
CA LEU A 136 8.76 15.27 -19.26
C LEU A 136 8.94 14.52 -20.58
N PHE A 137 8.98 13.18 -20.57
CA PHE A 137 9.12 12.37 -21.77
C PHE A 137 7.95 12.55 -22.74
N ILE A 138 6.72 12.56 -22.23
CA ILE A 138 5.49 12.82 -23.01
C ILE A 138 5.52 14.23 -23.58
N SER A 139 5.81 15.23 -22.76
CA SER A 139 5.84 16.63 -23.18
C SER A 139 6.91 16.88 -24.25
N PHE A 140 8.08 16.28 -24.09
CA PHE A 140 9.17 16.36 -25.06
C PHE A 140 8.78 15.76 -26.41
N ASN A 141 8.18 14.57 -26.42
CA ASN A 141 7.69 13.93 -27.65
C ASN A 141 6.58 14.75 -28.33
N PHE A 142 5.66 15.31 -27.54
CA PHE A 142 4.61 16.19 -28.04
C PHE A 142 5.20 17.43 -28.72
N ILE A 143 6.14 18.13 -28.07
CA ILE A 143 6.80 19.32 -28.63
C ILE A 143 7.55 18.97 -29.91
N ILE A 144 8.31 17.87 -29.91
CA ILE A 144 9.00 17.38 -31.11
C ILE A 144 8.03 17.17 -32.27
N CYS A 145 6.91 16.49 -32.02
CA CYS A 145 5.90 16.21 -33.03
C CYS A 145 5.17 17.46 -33.54
N LEU A 146 5.01 18.48 -32.68
CA LEU A 146 4.43 19.76 -33.09
C LEU A 146 5.36 20.54 -34.02
N TYR A 147 6.64 20.67 -33.68
CA TYR A 147 7.56 21.56 -34.39
C TYR A 147 8.24 20.90 -35.59
N TYR A 148 8.68 19.64 -35.47
CA TYR A 148 9.39 18.98 -36.57
C TYR A 148 8.41 18.28 -37.50
N ASP A 149 8.50 18.57 -38.80
CA ASP A 149 7.80 17.80 -39.82
C ASP A 149 8.75 16.71 -40.30
N PHE A 150 8.57 15.50 -39.78
CA PHE A 150 9.39 14.30 -40.05
C PHE A 150 9.18 13.78 -41.49
N SER A 151 9.45 14.63 -42.47
CA SER A 151 9.21 14.39 -43.89
C SER A 151 10.01 13.24 -44.48
N PHE A 152 11.04 12.75 -43.77
CA PHE A 152 11.82 11.58 -44.17
C PHE A 152 11.14 10.23 -43.91
N LEU A 153 10.08 10.19 -43.07
CA LEU A 153 9.35 8.98 -42.73
C LEU A 153 8.16 8.74 -43.69
N PRO A 154 7.77 7.48 -43.94
CA PRO A 154 6.69 7.16 -44.86
C PRO A 154 5.35 7.69 -44.34
N ARG A 155 4.65 8.43 -45.20
CA ARG A 155 3.29 8.90 -44.93
C ARG A 155 2.26 7.91 -45.50
N SER A 156 1.11 7.82 -44.86
CA SER A 156 -0.01 7.04 -45.33
C SER A 156 -0.47 7.52 -46.71
N LYS A 157 -0.64 6.57 -47.63
CA LYS A 157 -1.13 6.84 -48.99
C LYS A 157 -2.66 6.73 -49.11
N PHE A 158 -3.33 6.31 -48.04
CA PHE A 158 -4.74 5.93 -48.07
C PHE A 158 -5.71 7.06 -47.72
N LEU A 159 -5.20 8.15 -47.15
CA LEU A 159 -6.00 9.26 -46.63
C LEU A 159 -6.11 10.40 -47.65
N GLN A 160 -7.34 10.77 -48.01
CA GLN A 160 -7.60 11.94 -48.85
C GLN A 160 -7.69 13.22 -47.99
N ASN A 161 -7.46 14.38 -48.61
CA ASN A 161 -7.45 15.65 -47.89
C ASN A 161 -8.78 15.99 -47.18
N LYS A 162 -9.92 15.51 -47.69
CA LYS A 162 -11.24 15.70 -47.05
C LYS A 162 -11.40 14.87 -45.78
N ASP A 163 -10.70 13.75 -45.67
CA ASP A 163 -10.83 12.81 -44.55
C ASP A 163 -10.16 13.37 -43.29
N TYR A 164 -9.09 14.18 -43.42
CA TYR A 164 -8.35 14.72 -42.28
C TYR A 164 -9.20 15.57 -41.33
N ILE A 165 -10.14 16.35 -41.85
CA ILE A 165 -11.00 17.20 -41.01
C ILE A 165 -11.89 16.30 -40.13
N THR A 166 -12.53 15.30 -40.74
CA THR A 166 -13.39 14.35 -40.04
C THR A 166 -12.60 13.54 -39.01
N ILE A 167 -11.42 13.06 -39.38
CA ILE A 167 -10.49 12.32 -38.49
C ILE A 167 -10.10 13.17 -37.30
N LYS A 168 -9.69 14.42 -37.55
CA LYS A 168 -9.28 15.34 -36.50
C LYS A 168 -10.40 15.58 -35.49
N LEU A 169 -11.63 15.79 -35.96
CA LEU A 169 -12.80 15.95 -35.09
C LEU A 169 -13.07 14.71 -34.25
N ILE A 170 -12.96 13.52 -34.83
CA ILE A 170 -13.13 12.24 -34.11
C ILE A 170 -12.03 12.05 -33.07
N ASN A 171 -10.77 12.35 -33.39
CA ASN A 171 -9.65 12.22 -32.46
C ASN A 171 -9.77 13.19 -31.30
N ILE A 172 -10.16 14.45 -31.55
CA ILE A 172 -10.47 15.43 -30.50
C ILE A 172 -11.59 14.89 -29.59
N LEU A 173 -12.69 14.43 -30.19
CA LEU A 173 -13.82 13.87 -29.44
C LEU A 173 -13.38 12.69 -28.57
N PHE A 174 -12.56 11.79 -29.11
CA PHE A 174 -12.05 10.63 -28.39
C PHE A 174 -11.14 11.03 -27.23
N SER A 175 -10.23 11.99 -27.44
CA SER A 175 -9.36 12.51 -26.37
C SER A 175 -10.17 13.15 -25.24
N ILE A 176 -11.24 13.89 -25.56
CA ILE A 176 -12.14 14.47 -24.55
C ILE A 176 -12.86 13.37 -23.76
N VAL A 177 -13.41 12.37 -24.45
CA VAL A 177 -14.11 11.24 -23.79
C VAL A 177 -13.16 10.46 -22.89
N SER A 178 -11.93 10.18 -23.36
CA SER A 178 -10.90 9.53 -22.54
C SER A 178 -10.60 10.34 -21.28
N PHE A 179 -10.36 11.65 -21.42
CA PHE A 179 -10.08 12.55 -20.29
C PHE A 179 -11.20 12.54 -19.25
N LEU A 180 -12.46 12.62 -19.68
CA LEU A 180 -13.60 12.58 -18.76
C LEU A 180 -13.67 11.27 -17.98
N ILE A 181 -13.33 10.15 -18.63
CA ILE A 181 -13.34 8.84 -17.99
C ILE A 181 -12.17 8.71 -17.02
N ASP A 182 -10.98 9.16 -17.39
CA ASP A 182 -9.81 9.22 -16.50
C ASP A 182 -10.14 10.01 -15.23
N MET A 183 -10.79 11.17 -15.37
CA MET A 183 -11.25 11.99 -14.23
C MET A 183 -12.20 11.24 -13.30
N VAL A 184 -13.14 10.46 -13.85
CA VAL A 184 -14.06 9.64 -13.04
C VAL A 184 -13.31 8.55 -12.26
N PHE A 185 -12.36 7.87 -12.87
CA PHE A 185 -11.56 6.84 -12.21
C PHE A 185 -10.60 7.42 -11.17
N ILE A 186 -10.00 8.58 -11.44
CA ILE A 186 -9.16 9.31 -10.48
C ILE A 186 -10.00 9.70 -9.25
N SER A 187 -11.21 10.20 -9.45
CA SER A 187 -12.11 10.55 -8.34
C SER A 187 -12.47 9.33 -7.48
N GLN A 188 -12.75 8.17 -8.10
CA GLN A 188 -12.99 6.92 -7.36
C GLN A 188 -11.76 6.48 -6.56
N LYS A 189 -10.56 6.63 -7.13
CA LYS A 189 -9.29 6.33 -6.46
C LYS A 189 -9.10 7.22 -5.23
N ASP A 190 -9.35 8.53 -5.36
CA ASP A 190 -9.22 9.48 -4.27
C ASP A 190 -10.18 9.19 -3.12
N GLU A 191 -11.43 8.81 -3.42
CA GLU A 191 -12.40 8.41 -2.39
C GLU A 191 -11.90 7.18 -1.61
N LEU A 192 -11.36 6.18 -2.30
CA LEU A 192 -10.83 4.97 -1.68
C LEU A 192 -9.63 5.27 -0.78
N ILE A 193 -8.69 6.10 -1.25
CA ILE A 193 -7.51 6.52 -0.48
C ILE A 193 -7.93 7.30 0.78
N ASN A 194 -8.89 8.21 0.65
CA ASN A 194 -9.40 8.98 1.78
C ASN A 194 -10.11 8.09 2.81
N GLY A 195 -10.89 7.10 2.37
CA GLY A 195 -11.51 6.10 3.23
C GLY A 195 -10.47 5.27 4.01
N LEU A 196 -9.45 4.79 3.31
CA LEU A 196 -8.29 4.10 3.90
C LEU A 196 -7.60 4.95 4.97
N MET A 197 -7.27 6.20 4.65
CA MET A 197 -6.63 7.12 5.58
C MET A 197 -7.47 7.38 6.83
N LYS A 198 -8.79 7.51 6.69
CA LYS A 198 -9.71 7.71 7.82
C LYS A 198 -9.73 6.46 8.72
N ASN A 199 -9.82 5.27 8.13
CA ASN A 199 -9.82 4.01 8.88
C ASN A 199 -8.52 3.80 9.65
N THR A 200 -7.37 4.10 9.04
CA THR A 200 -6.07 4.03 9.72
C THR A 200 -6.00 4.99 10.91
N LYS A 201 -6.43 6.24 10.74
CA LYS A 201 -6.46 7.22 11.85
C LYS A 201 -7.35 6.76 13.02
N ILE A 202 -8.51 6.17 12.73
CA ILE A 202 -9.41 5.62 13.77
C ILE A 202 -8.74 4.46 14.51
N LYS A 203 -8.03 3.58 13.79
CA LYS A 203 -7.27 2.48 14.42
C LYS A 203 -6.16 3.04 15.31
N ASP A 204 -5.42 4.04 14.84
CA ASP A 204 -4.34 4.67 15.61
C ASP A 204 -4.87 5.33 16.89
N SER A 205 -5.99 6.05 16.83
CA SER A 205 -6.61 6.65 18.03
C SER A 205 -7.14 5.59 19.00
N THR A 206 -7.72 4.50 18.47
CA THR A 206 -8.17 3.36 19.30
C THR A 206 -7.00 2.70 20.03
N ILE A 207 -5.85 2.53 19.36
CA ILE A 207 -4.63 2.00 19.97
C ILE A 207 -4.14 2.94 21.08
N GLU A 208 -4.15 4.26 20.85
CA GLU A 208 -3.77 5.25 21.85
C GLU A 208 -4.66 5.17 23.10
N ASP A 209 -5.97 5.07 22.93
CA ASP A 209 -6.94 4.97 24.04
C ASP A 209 -6.79 3.65 24.81
N LEU A 210 -6.51 2.54 24.12
CA LEU A 210 -6.20 1.25 24.75
C LEU A 210 -4.92 1.30 25.58
N ILE A 211 -3.87 1.98 25.10
CA ILE A 211 -2.62 2.17 25.85
C ILE A 211 -2.87 3.00 27.11
N LYS A 212 -3.64 4.09 27.02
CA LYS A 212 -4.03 4.90 28.18
C LYS A 212 -4.80 4.08 29.20
N THR A 213 -5.79 3.30 28.74
CA THR A 213 -6.62 2.45 29.61
C THR A 213 -5.78 1.39 30.31
N ASN A 214 -4.90 0.68 29.59
CA ASN A 214 -3.99 -0.30 30.20
C ASN A 214 -3.04 0.35 31.22
N THR A 215 -2.53 1.54 30.93
CA THR A 215 -1.69 2.29 31.88
C THR A 215 -2.45 2.63 33.16
N GLN A 216 -3.72 3.04 33.04
CA GLN A 216 -4.57 3.33 34.19
C GLN A 216 -4.92 2.08 34.99
N LEU A 217 -5.22 0.96 34.33
CA LEU A 217 -5.47 -0.32 35.01
C LEU A 217 -4.22 -0.79 35.76
N MET A 218 -3.04 -0.63 35.18
CA MET A 218 -1.78 -0.92 35.85
C MET A 218 -1.59 -0.05 37.10
N LYS A 219 -1.85 1.26 37.02
CA LYS A 219 -1.85 2.16 38.19
C LYS A 219 -2.87 1.75 39.25
N ASN A 220 -4.10 1.40 38.86
CA ASN A 220 -5.13 0.98 39.79
C ASN A 220 -4.75 -0.33 40.51
N GLN A 221 -4.16 -1.30 39.79
CA GLN A 221 -3.61 -2.52 40.40
C GLN A 221 -2.46 -2.20 41.38
N MET A 222 -1.66 -1.18 41.09
CA MET A 222 -0.58 -0.72 41.98
C MET A 222 -1.11 -0.03 43.25
N LEU A 223 -2.18 0.76 43.14
CA LEU A 223 -2.84 1.40 44.29
C LEU A 223 -3.47 0.37 45.24
N VAL A 224 -4.05 -0.72 44.71
CA VAL A 224 -4.57 -1.84 45.50
C VAL A 224 -3.48 -2.48 46.38
N ASN A 225 -2.21 -2.37 46.00
CA ASN A 225 -1.07 -2.91 46.76
C ASN A 225 -0.43 -1.91 47.75
N HIS A 226 -1.05 -0.76 48.04
CA HIS A 226 -0.53 0.28 48.95
C HIS A 226 0.85 0.87 48.57
N LEU A 227 1.13 1.02 47.28
CA LEU A 227 2.36 1.63 46.77
C LEU A 227 2.12 3.11 46.40
N THR A 228 2.90 4.04 46.94
CA THR A 228 2.90 5.47 46.54
C THR A 228 3.52 5.68 45.15
N ASP A 229 3.12 6.74 44.44
CA ASP A 229 3.63 7.06 43.09
C ASP A 229 5.18 7.15 43.04
N GLU A 230 5.81 7.69 44.09
CA GLU A 230 7.28 7.78 44.19
C GLU A 230 7.97 6.40 44.26
N ASN A 231 7.36 5.45 44.97
CA ASN A 231 7.87 4.09 45.10
C ASN A 231 7.80 3.33 43.76
N ILE A 232 6.79 3.66 42.94
CA ILE A 232 6.61 3.09 41.61
C ILE A 232 7.65 3.66 40.65
N GLU A 233 7.86 4.97 40.64
CA GLU A 233 8.91 5.55 39.80
C GLU A 233 10.30 5.01 40.20
N GLU A 234 10.54 4.81 41.50
CA GLU A 234 11.76 4.17 42.00
C GLU A 234 11.92 2.74 41.43
N ILE A 235 10.89 1.89 41.51
CA ILE A 235 11.01 0.48 41.06
C ILE A 235 11.23 0.36 39.55
N PHE A 236 10.52 1.17 38.74
CA PHE A 236 10.70 1.18 37.28
C PHE A 236 12.10 1.69 36.91
N ARG A 237 12.56 2.76 37.56
CA ARG A 237 13.91 3.30 37.33
C ARG A 237 15.00 2.31 37.72
N LEU A 238 14.81 1.55 38.80
CA LEU A 238 15.73 0.50 39.23
C LEU A 238 15.75 -0.67 38.24
N ALA A 239 14.59 -1.05 37.69
CA ALA A 239 14.47 -2.09 36.67
C ALA A 239 15.17 -1.68 35.36
N GLU A 240 14.91 -0.46 34.88
CA GLU A 240 15.49 0.05 33.63
C GLU A 240 17.00 0.22 33.71
N LYS A 241 17.55 0.54 34.89
CA LYS A 241 19.00 0.62 35.13
C LYS A 241 19.66 -0.72 35.43
N ASN A 242 18.93 -1.84 35.40
CA ASN A 242 19.44 -3.16 35.81
C ASN A 242 20.09 -3.14 37.21
N SER A 243 19.55 -2.35 38.14
CA SER A 243 20.16 -2.17 39.45
C SER A 243 20.05 -3.44 40.29
N VAL A 244 21.08 -3.76 41.07
CA VAL A 244 21.08 -4.90 42.01
C VAL A 244 19.98 -4.73 43.07
N LEU A 245 19.67 -3.47 43.43
CA LEU A 245 18.65 -3.12 44.41
C LEU A 245 17.21 -3.33 43.91
N PHE A 246 17.01 -3.55 42.61
CA PHE A 246 15.67 -3.76 42.03
C PHE A 246 14.93 -4.91 42.72
N PHE A 247 15.59 -6.05 42.90
CA PHE A 247 14.92 -7.25 43.39
C PHE A 247 14.56 -7.16 44.88
N GLU A 248 15.42 -6.54 45.68
CA GLU A 248 15.16 -6.27 47.09
C GLU A 248 13.98 -5.30 47.26
N ARG A 249 14.00 -4.18 46.50
CA ARG A 249 12.88 -3.22 46.50
C ARG A 249 11.58 -3.85 46.01
N PHE A 250 11.65 -4.67 44.96
CA PHE A 250 10.49 -5.38 44.45
C PHE A 250 9.83 -6.27 45.52
N GLN A 251 10.61 -6.99 46.31
CA GLN A 251 10.07 -7.83 47.39
C GLN A 251 9.37 -7.03 48.48
N ILE A 252 9.87 -5.84 48.80
CA ILE A 252 9.21 -4.93 49.76
C ILE A 252 7.85 -4.48 49.21
N PHE A 253 7.79 -4.20 47.91
CA PHE A 253 6.58 -3.70 47.26
C PHE A 253 5.56 -4.80 46.89
N PHE A 254 6.03 -6.04 46.69
CA PHE A 254 5.21 -7.20 46.35
C PHE A 254 5.53 -8.39 47.29
N PRO A 255 5.29 -8.27 48.60
CA PRO A 255 5.74 -9.25 49.59
C PRO A 255 5.10 -10.64 49.41
N GLY A 256 3.89 -10.71 48.85
CA GLY A 256 3.20 -11.98 48.57
C GLY A 256 3.60 -12.66 47.26
N PHE A 257 4.26 -11.97 46.34
CA PHE A 257 4.48 -12.50 44.99
C PHE A 257 5.53 -13.62 44.96
N ILE A 258 6.69 -13.41 45.58
CA ILE A 258 7.76 -14.42 45.60
C ILE A 258 7.32 -15.68 46.37
N PRO A 259 6.70 -15.59 47.56
CA PRO A 259 6.14 -16.76 48.23
C PRO A 259 5.15 -17.52 47.35
N ALA A 260 4.19 -16.85 46.71
CA ALA A 260 3.19 -17.50 45.86
C ALA A 260 3.81 -18.21 44.63
N ILE A 261 4.87 -17.63 44.04
CA ILE A 261 5.61 -18.26 42.95
C ILE A 261 6.38 -19.51 43.41
N LEU A 262 6.98 -19.44 44.61
CA LEU A 262 7.71 -20.56 45.19
C LEU A 262 6.78 -21.68 45.68
N GLU A 263 5.53 -21.37 46.05
CA GLU A 263 4.49 -22.37 46.32
C GLU A 263 4.17 -23.21 45.08
N ILE A 264 4.17 -22.60 43.88
CA ILE A 264 3.95 -23.32 42.61
C ILE A 264 5.17 -24.18 42.26
N ASN A 265 6.39 -23.62 42.36
CA ASN A 265 7.61 -24.36 42.13
C ASN A 265 8.77 -23.86 43.00
N PRO A 266 9.19 -24.64 44.02
CA PRO A 266 10.25 -24.24 44.93
C PRO A 266 11.66 -24.31 44.30
N ASN A 267 11.81 -24.91 43.12
CA ASN A 267 13.10 -25.09 42.43
C ASN A 267 13.46 -23.90 41.51
N LEU A 268 12.76 -22.76 41.63
CA LEU A 268 13.08 -21.55 40.89
C LEU A 268 14.33 -20.88 41.48
N ILE A 269 15.31 -20.61 40.63
CA ILE A 269 16.54 -19.92 41.04
C ILE A 269 16.34 -18.40 41.06
N HIS A 270 17.19 -17.68 41.79
CA HIS A 270 17.15 -16.22 41.89
C HIS A 270 17.03 -15.50 40.53
N SER A 271 17.80 -15.95 39.52
CA SER A 271 17.76 -15.35 38.19
C SER A 271 16.46 -15.58 37.42
N GLU A 272 15.64 -16.56 37.82
CA GLU A 272 14.31 -16.83 37.27
C GLU A 272 13.26 -16.02 38.02
N LEU A 273 13.37 -15.92 39.35
CA LEU A 273 12.52 -15.05 40.18
C LEU A 273 12.66 -13.58 39.77
N TYR A 274 13.89 -13.14 39.46
CA TYR A 274 14.16 -11.80 38.92
C TYR A 274 13.40 -11.55 37.61
N PHE A 275 13.38 -12.53 36.70
CA PHE A 275 12.62 -12.43 35.46
C PHE A 275 11.11 -12.46 35.71
N CYS A 276 10.64 -13.21 36.71
CA CYS A 276 9.23 -13.19 37.13
C CYS A 276 8.83 -11.81 37.67
N ALA A 277 9.69 -11.15 38.44
CA ALA A 277 9.47 -9.79 38.91
C ALA A 277 9.36 -8.78 37.75
N LEU A 278 10.24 -8.85 36.75
CA LEU A 278 10.13 -8.01 35.55
C LEU A 278 8.84 -8.28 34.75
N MET A 279 8.41 -9.54 34.65
CA MET A 279 7.15 -9.89 34.01
C MET A 279 5.92 -9.46 34.82
N LYS A 280 6.02 -9.43 36.16
CA LYS A 280 4.98 -8.91 37.06
C LYS A 280 4.78 -7.40 36.92
N LEU A 281 5.83 -6.66 36.54
CA LEU A 281 5.76 -5.25 36.14
C LEU A 281 5.29 -5.05 34.69
N ASP A 282 4.81 -6.11 34.06
CA ASP A 282 4.33 -6.18 32.67
C ASP A 282 5.37 -5.76 31.61
N PHE A 283 6.66 -6.01 31.87
CA PHE A 283 7.66 -5.74 30.84
C PHE A 283 7.54 -6.77 29.70
N ASP A 284 7.49 -6.26 28.47
CA ASP A 284 7.49 -7.10 27.28
C ASP A 284 8.89 -7.70 27.04
N THR A 285 8.98 -8.69 26.15
CA THR A 285 10.24 -9.39 25.87
C THR A 285 11.34 -8.43 25.41
N LYS A 286 10.99 -7.36 24.68
CA LYS A 286 11.95 -6.35 24.18
C LYS A 286 12.48 -5.48 25.32
N LYS A 287 11.60 -5.00 26.20
CA LYS A 287 11.97 -4.18 27.35
C LYS A 287 12.78 -4.99 28.36
N ILE A 288 12.42 -6.25 28.65
CA ILE A 288 13.25 -7.14 29.47
C ILE A 288 14.64 -7.34 28.85
N ALA A 289 14.74 -7.53 27.54
CA ALA A 289 16.01 -7.67 26.84
C ALA A 289 16.89 -6.42 26.99
N GLN A 290 16.30 -5.23 26.86
CA GLN A 290 16.97 -3.95 27.08
C GLN A 290 17.42 -3.78 28.54
N CYS A 291 16.52 -3.99 29.50
CA CYS A 291 16.84 -3.83 30.93
C CYS A 291 17.93 -4.81 31.38
N THR A 292 17.90 -6.06 30.91
CA THR A 292 18.85 -7.10 31.36
C THR A 292 20.09 -7.23 30.49
N ASN A 293 20.27 -6.36 29.48
CA ASN A 293 21.34 -6.44 28.48
C ASN A 293 21.45 -7.83 27.82
N ASN A 294 20.31 -8.47 27.56
CA ASN A 294 20.23 -9.78 26.91
C ASN A 294 19.69 -9.63 25.48
N SER A 295 19.96 -10.61 24.62
CA SER A 295 19.26 -10.70 23.34
C SER A 295 17.79 -11.08 23.53
N ILE A 296 16.93 -10.62 22.62
CA ILE A 296 15.49 -10.98 22.63
C ILE A 296 15.31 -12.50 22.68
N ARG A 297 16.08 -13.25 21.87
CA ARG A 297 16.04 -14.73 21.84
C ARG A 297 16.42 -15.38 23.17
N ALA A 298 17.40 -14.81 23.89
CA ALA A 298 17.80 -15.31 25.20
C ALA A 298 16.67 -15.12 26.24
N VAL A 299 15.98 -13.96 26.19
CA VAL A 299 14.82 -13.68 27.03
C VAL A 299 13.67 -14.64 26.72
N GLU A 300 13.34 -14.85 25.45
CA GLU A 300 12.30 -15.81 25.03
C GLU A 300 12.57 -17.22 25.55
N SER A 301 13.82 -17.69 25.39
CA SER A 301 14.26 -19.00 25.86
C SER A 301 14.13 -19.12 27.40
N LYS A 302 14.41 -18.02 28.13
CA LYS A 302 14.24 -18.00 29.59
C LYS A 302 12.77 -17.96 30.00
N LYS A 303 11.92 -17.17 29.34
CA LYS A 303 10.46 -17.17 29.56
C LYS A 303 9.85 -18.55 29.28
N TYR A 304 10.32 -19.25 28.25
CA TYR A 304 9.88 -20.62 27.96
C TYR A 304 10.23 -21.61 29.10
N ARG A 305 11.46 -21.56 29.63
CA ARG A 305 11.87 -22.39 30.77
C ARG A 305 11.05 -22.10 32.02
N ILE A 306 10.84 -20.81 32.34
CA ILE A 306 10.00 -20.39 33.46
C ILE A 306 8.56 -20.89 33.27
N ARG A 307 8.01 -20.76 32.05
CA ARG A 307 6.67 -21.28 31.70
C ARG A 307 6.53 -22.77 32.02
N LYS A 308 7.52 -23.58 31.63
CA LYS A 308 7.53 -25.02 31.89
C LYS A 308 7.66 -25.33 33.38
N LYS A 309 8.51 -24.60 34.11
CA LYS A 309 8.66 -24.77 35.57
C LYS A 309 7.39 -24.40 36.33
N LEU A 310 6.68 -23.36 35.92
CA LEU A 310 5.41 -22.93 36.52
C LEU A 310 4.18 -23.70 35.99
N ASN A 311 4.39 -24.69 35.13
CA ASN A 311 3.35 -25.49 34.50
C ASN A 311 2.24 -24.67 33.80
N ILE A 312 2.61 -23.56 33.17
CA ILE A 312 1.66 -22.65 32.52
C ILE A 312 1.30 -23.19 31.12
N PRO A 313 0.01 -23.33 30.78
CA PRO A 313 -0.45 -23.73 29.45
C PRO A 313 0.05 -22.82 28.32
N SER A 314 0.17 -23.36 27.11
CA SER A 314 0.69 -22.64 25.94
C SER A 314 -0.25 -21.56 25.40
N ASP A 315 -1.55 -21.73 25.61
CA ASP A 315 -2.63 -20.81 25.26
C ASP A 315 -2.71 -19.59 26.20
N ILE A 316 -2.10 -19.67 27.39
CA ILE A 316 -2.10 -18.58 28.37
C ILE A 316 -0.81 -17.75 28.26
N ASN A 317 -0.94 -16.43 28.18
CA ASN A 317 0.20 -15.51 28.24
C ASN A 317 0.83 -15.53 29.65
N ILE A 318 2.14 -15.79 29.71
CA ILE A 318 2.90 -15.87 30.98
C ILE A 318 2.86 -14.56 31.79
N ASN A 319 2.93 -13.40 31.13
CA ASN A 319 2.85 -12.10 31.82
C ASN A 319 1.46 -11.96 32.47
N SER A 320 0.39 -12.26 31.73
CA SER A 320 -0.98 -12.21 32.23
C SER A 320 -1.25 -13.20 33.37
N PHE A 321 -0.57 -14.35 33.38
CA PHE A 321 -0.63 -15.30 34.50
C PHE A 321 0.04 -14.71 35.75
N LEU A 322 1.26 -14.20 35.62
CA LEU A 322 2.02 -13.63 36.72
C LEU A 322 1.36 -12.36 37.29
N LEU A 323 0.72 -11.55 36.44
CA LEU A 323 -0.04 -10.38 36.88
C LEU A 323 -1.19 -10.72 37.83
N LYS A 324 -1.76 -11.93 37.74
CA LYS A 324 -2.88 -12.39 38.58
C LYS A 324 -2.46 -12.97 39.94
N ILE A 325 -1.19 -13.34 40.10
CA ILE A 325 -0.59 -13.78 41.37
C ILE A 325 -0.22 -12.54 42.16
#